data_AF-A0A8J2X535-F1
#
_entry.id   AF-A0A8J2X535-F1
#
_cell.length_a   1.000
_cell.length_b   1.000
_cell.length_c   1.000
_cell.angle_alpha   90.00
_cell.angle_beta   90.00
_cell.angle_gamma   90.00
#
_symmetry.space_group_name_H-M   'P 1'
#
loop_
_entity.id
_entity.type
_entity.pdbx_description
1 polymer ?
#
loop_
_entity_poly.entity_id
_entity_poly.type
_entity_poly.pdbx_seq_one_letter_code
_entity_poly.pdbx_strand_id
1 'polypeptide(L)'
;GQAADDEEGRQAEADGRVEVETLVAALNFGESLKDLSRFEEAKALLRRTIPVARRVLREGDEVTLELRCCHAEALYKDGDATLDDLRGSLTTLEEIERTARRVLGGAHPTTTEIKEALQGARAALHARETPQSSLQR
;
A
#
# COMPACT_ATOMS: atom_id res chain seq x y z
N GLY A 1 4.35 41.18 -13.81
CA GLY A 1 5.39 40.23 -14.24
C GLY A 1 5.78 39.43 -13.03
N GLN A 2 6.93 39.74 -12.43
CA GLN A 2 7.52 38.96 -11.32
C GLN A 2 6.60 38.69 -10.11
N ALA A 3 5.85 39.67 -9.61
CA ALA A 3 4.99 39.45 -8.44
C ALA A 3 3.83 38.46 -8.66
N ALA A 4 3.34 38.33 -9.91
CA ALA A 4 2.28 37.38 -10.24
C ALA A 4 2.86 35.97 -10.45
N ASP A 5 4.01 35.86 -11.13
CA ASP A 5 4.73 34.60 -11.32
C ASP A 5 5.20 34.01 -9.96
N ASP A 6 5.64 34.87 -9.03
CA ASP A 6 6.04 34.48 -7.68
C ASP A 6 4.86 34.04 -6.79
N GLU A 7 3.64 34.49 -7.10
CA GLU A 7 2.42 34.11 -6.37
C GLU A 7 1.82 32.80 -6.90
N GLU A 8 1.82 32.62 -8.22
CA GLU A 8 1.46 31.33 -8.85
C GLU A 8 2.39 30.20 -8.43
N GLY A 9 3.70 30.46 -8.34
CA GLY A 9 4.68 29.50 -7.83
C GLY A 9 4.42 29.09 -6.37
N ARG A 10 4.15 30.07 -5.49
CA ARG A 10 3.81 29.80 -4.08
C ARG A 10 2.50 29.02 -3.93
N GLN A 11 1.51 29.31 -4.76
CA GLN A 11 0.23 28.60 -4.74
C GLN A 11 0.40 27.14 -5.19
N ALA A 12 1.14 26.89 -6.27
CA ALA A 12 1.41 25.54 -6.74
C ALA A 12 2.19 24.69 -5.71
N GLU A 13 3.14 25.30 -4.99
CA GLU A 13 3.85 24.63 -3.89
C GLU A 13 2.93 24.33 -2.70
N ALA A 14 2.03 25.25 -2.35
CA ALA A 14 1.05 25.05 -1.30
C ALA A 14 0.07 23.93 -1.65
N ASP A 15 -0.47 23.93 -2.88
CA ASP A 15 -1.37 22.90 -3.37
C ASP A 15 -0.70 21.52 -3.38
N GLY A 16 0.56 21.45 -3.84
CA GLY A 16 1.35 20.21 -3.79
C GLY A 16 1.58 19.70 -2.37
N ARG A 17 1.81 20.58 -1.39
CA ARG A 17 1.94 20.19 0.03
C ARG A 17 0.64 19.61 0.58
N VAL A 18 -0.50 20.24 0.27
CA VAL A 18 -1.82 19.75 0.70
C VAL A 18 -2.13 18.39 0.11
N GLU A 19 -1.75 18.14 -1.15
CA GLU A 19 -1.87 16.81 -1.77
C GLU A 19 -1.06 15.75 -1.00
N VAL A 20 0.19 16.05 -0.61
CA VAL A 20 1.02 15.11 0.18
C VAL A 20 0.43 14.84 1.56
N GLU A 21 -0.01 15.87 2.29
CA GLU A 21 -0.64 15.69 3.61
C GLU A 21 -1.91 14.84 3.52
N THR A 22 -2.69 15.02 2.45
CA THR A 22 -3.89 14.24 2.19
C THR A 22 -3.56 12.76 1.94
N LEU A 23 -2.47 12.46 1.23
CA LEU A 23 -2.01 11.09 1.01
C LEU A 23 -1.58 10.40 2.31
N VAL A 24 -0.85 11.11 3.18
CA VAL A 24 -0.47 10.60 4.51
C VAL A 24 -1.72 10.34 5.37
N ALA A 25 -2.69 11.26 5.36
CA ALA A 25 -3.95 11.04 6.07
C ALA A 25 -4.72 9.81 5.53
N ALA A 26 -4.73 9.61 4.21
CA ALA A 26 -5.36 8.45 3.59
C ALA A 26 -4.66 7.13 3.95
N LEU A 27 -3.33 7.12 4.09
CA LEU A 27 -2.57 5.98 4.59
C LEU A 27 -3.00 5.62 6.01
N ASN A 28 -2.93 6.58 6.94
CA ASN A 28 -3.32 6.38 8.34
C ASN A 28 -4.77 5.89 8.47
N PHE A 29 -5.67 6.41 7.63
CA PHE A 29 -7.06 5.97 7.62
C PHE A 29 -7.21 4.55 7.05
N GLY A 30 -6.46 4.20 6.01
CA GLY A 30 -6.38 2.84 5.48
C GLY A 30 -5.90 1.82 6.51
N GLU A 31 -4.87 2.15 7.27
CA GLU A 31 -4.37 1.32 8.37
C GLU A 31 -5.41 1.15 9.48
N SER A 32 -6.05 2.25 9.88
CA SER A 32 -7.13 2.21 10.89
C SER A 32 -8.29 1.31 10.44
N LEU A 33 -8.66 1.35 9.17
CA LEU A 33 -9.69 0.48 8.61
C LEU A 33 -9.25 -1.00 8.63
N LYS A 34 -7.99 -1.29 8.31
CA LYS A 34 -7.41 -2.64 8.38
C LYS A 34 -7.41 -3.18 9.81
N ASP A 35 -7.02 -2.37 10.79
CA ASP A 35 -6.99 -2.77 12.20
C ASP A 35 -8.40 -3.02 12.76
N LEU A 36 -9.40 -2.29 12.25
CA LEU A 36 -10.82 -2.53 12.53
C LEU A 36 -11.43 -3.67 11.68
N SER A 37 -10.62 -4.37 10.88
CA SER A 37 -11.06 -5.42 9.94
C SER A 37 -12.11 -4.97 8.91
N ARG A 38 -12.16 -3.66 8.62
CA ARG A 38 -13.02 -3.04 7.59
C ARG A 38 -12.32 -3.10 6.23
N PHE A 39 -11.99 -4.31 5.79
CA PHE A 39 -11.12 -4.55 4.63
C PHE A 39 -11.68 -4.00 3.32
N GLU A 40 -12.98 -4.11 3.07
CA GLU A 40 -13.60 -3.56 1.86
C GLU A 40 -13.46 -2.04 1.75
N GLU A 41 -13.60 -1.34 2.87
CA GLU A 41 -13.44 0.11 2.91
C GLU A 41 -11.98 0.51 2.74
N ALA A 42 -11.05 -0.22 3.37
CA ALA A 42 -9.62 -0.02 3.17
C ALA A 42 -9.23 -0.22 1.69
N LYS A 43 -9.68 -1.33 1.07
CA LYS A 43 -9.44 -1.62 -0.35
C LYS A 43 -10.00 -0.52 -1.25
N ALA A 44 -11.23 -0.08 -1.01
CA ALA A 44 -11.88 0.95 -1.81
C ALA A 44 -11.18 2.32 -1.71
N LEU A 45 -10.77 2.71 -0.50
CA LEU A 45 -9.99 3.92 -0.25
C LEU A 45 -8.65 3.86 -0.99
N LEU A 46 -7.85 2.83 -0.69
CA LEU A 46 -6.47 2.72 -1.17
C LEU A 46 -6.41 2.56 -2.69
N ARG A 47 -7.36 1.85 -3.32
CA ARG A 47 -7.48 1.75 -4.78
C ARG A 47 -7.67 3.12 -5.46
N ARG A 48 -8.33 4.07 -4.79
CA ARG A 48 -8.49 5.45 -5.30
C ARG A 48 -7.26 6.31 -5.01
N THR A 49 -6.60 6.09 -3.88
CA THR A 49 -5.46 6.90 -3.43
C THR A 49 -4.15 6.57 -4.13
N ILE A 50 -3.86 5.29 -4.39
CA ILE A 50 -2.57 4.84 -4.97
C ILE A 50 -2.24 5.52 -6.31
N PRO A 51 -3.16 5.66 -7.28
CA PRO A 51 -2.87 6.36 -8.54
C PRO A 51 -2.48 7.83 -8.33
N VAL A 52 -3.07 8.50 -7.33
CA VAL A 52 -2.74 9.89 -6.98
C VAL A 52 -1.34 9.94 -6.37
N ALA A 53 -1.03 9.06 -5.42
CA ALA A 53 0.30 8.96 -4.82
C ALA A 53 1.39 8.73 -5.87
N ARG A 54 1.17 7.82 -6.82
CA ARG A 54 2.09 7.55 -7.93
C ARG A 54 2.35 8.77 -8.82
N ARG A 55 1.35 9.64 -9.01
CA ARG A 55 1.50 10.86 -9.80
C ARG A 55 2.25 11.95 -9.04
N VAL A 56 1.92 12.15 -7.76
CA VAL A 56 2.44 13.26 -6.93
C VAL A 56 3.82 12.94 -6.37
N LEU A 57 3.96 11.76 -5.77
CA LEU A 57 5.15 11.34 -5.02
C LEU A 57 6.08 10.40 -5.80
N ARG A 58 5.56 9.74 -6.85
CA ARG A 58 6.24 8.72 -7.68
C ARG A 58 6.33 7.34 -7.02
N GLU A 59 6.62 6.34 -7.86
CA GLU A 59 6.53 4.91 -7.48
C GLU A 59 7.46 4.46 -6.35
N GLY A 60 8.60 5.15 -6.17
CA GLY A 60 9.61 4.78 -5.17
C GLY A 60 9.53 5.57 -3.87
N ASP A 61 8.58 6.50 -3.76
CA ASP A 61 8.37 7.26 -2.54
C ASP A 61 7.81 6.37 -1.42
N GLU A 62 8.25 6.61 -0.20
CA GLU A 62 7.92 5.82 0.98
C GLU A 62 6.41 5.74 1.21
N VAL A 63 5.68 6.87 1.15
CA VAL A 63 4.22 6.90 1.34
C VAL A 63 3.51 6.14 0.23
N THR A 64 4.00 6.22 -1.00
CA THR A 64 3.44 5.44 -2.13
C THR A 64 3.64 3.94 -1.91
N LEU A 65 4.80 3.52 -1.41
CA LEU A 65 5.10 2.13 -1.10
C LEU A 65 4.23 1.62 0.05
N GLU A 66 4.05 2.40 1.11
CA GLU A 66 3.21 2.06 2.27
C GLU A 66 1.73 1.96 1.89
N LEU A 67 1.19 2.89 1.09
CA LEU A 67 -0.18 2.80 0.57
C LEU A 67 -0.41 1.50 -0.22
N ARG A 68 0.57 1.10 -1.06
CA ARG A 68 0.51 -0.16 -1.81
C ARG A 68 0.63 -1.37 -0.89
N CYS A 69 1.50 -1.31 0.12
CA CYS A 69 1.64 -2.36 1.14
C CYS A 69 0.32 -2.56 1.89
N CYS A 70 -0.24 -1.48 2.45
CA CYS A 70 -1.51 -1.50 3.16
C CYS A 70 -2.66 -2.04 2.30
N HIS A 71 -2.70 -1.74 1.01
CA HIS A 71 -3.72 -2.29 0.10
C HIS A 71 -3.55 -3.79 -0.09
N ALA A 72 -2.31 -4.25 -0.27
CA ALA A 72 -2.00 -5.68 -0.38
C ALA A 72 -2.33 -6.42 0.93
N GLU A 73 -2.07 -5.81 2.09
CA GLU A 73 -2.47 -6.35 3.39
C GLU A 73 -3.97 -6.48 3.54
N ALA A 74 -4.72 -5.43 3.17
CA ALA A 74 -6.17 -5.45 3.21
C ALA A 74 -6.75 -6.55 2.30
N LEU A 75 -6.08 -6.88 1.18
CA LEU A 75 -6.46 -8.01 0.33
C LEU A 75 -6.21 -9.36 1.01
N TYR A 76 -5.01 -9.62 1.56
CA TYR A 76 -4.71 -10.98 2.05
C TYR A 76 -5.27 -11.28 3.46
N LYS A 77 -5.47 -10.24 4.28
CA LYS A 77 -6.05 -10.34 5.64
C LYS A 77 -7.57 -10.47 5.61
N ASP A 78 -8.21 -10.04 4.53
CA ASP A 78 -9.64 -10.23 4.34
C ASP A 78 -9.97 -11.73 4.26
N GLY A 79 -10.83 -12.22 5.15
CA GLY A 79 -11.24 -13.62 5.20
C GLY A 79 -11.89 -14.10 3.91
N ASP A 80 -12.62 -13.21 3.24
CA ASP A 80 -13.37 -13.50 2.03
C ASP A 80 -12.54 -13.36 0.74
N ALA A 81 -11.24 -13.07 0.87
CA ALA A 81 -10.33 -12.92 -0.26
C ALA A 81 -10.25 -14.18 -1.14
N THR A 82 -10.35 -13.98 -2.45
CA THR A 82 -10.18 -15.05 -3.43
C THR A 82 -8.71 -15.43 -3.60
N LEU A 83 -8.41 -16.60 -4.18
CA LEU A 83 -7.03 -16.96 -4.52
C LEU A 83 -6.38 -15.95 -5.48
N ASP A 84 -7.16 -15.32 -6.34
CA ASP A 84 -6.65 -14.31 -7.27
C ASP A 84 -6.30 -13.00 -6.54
N ASP A 85 -7.09 -12.61 -5.53
CA ASP A 85 -6.76 -11.47 -4.65
C ASP A 85 -5.44 -11.72 -3.91
N LEU A 86 -5.22 -12.94 -3.42
CA LEU A 86 -3.97 -13.31 -2.75
C LEU A 86 -2.78 -13.29 -3.69
N ARG A 87 -2.92 -13.82 -4.92
CA ARG A 87 -1.86 -13.77 -5.94
C ARG A 87 -1.56 -12.33 -6.38
N GLY A 88 -2.59 -11.50 -6.50
CA GLY A 88 -2.44 -10.07 -6.79
C GLY A 88 -1.73 -9.32 -5.66
N SER A 89 -2.05 -9.65 -4.41
CA SER A 89 -1.37 -9.13 -3.21
C SER A 89 0.12 -9.52 -3.20
N LEU A 90 0.45 -10.79 -3.43
CA LEU A 90 1.83 -11.26 -3.54
C LEU A 90 2.61 -10.55 -4.64
N THR A 91 2.04 -10.46 -5.83
CA THR A 91 2.68 -9.79 -6.97
C THR A 91 2.98 -8.32 -6.63
N THR A 92 2.02 -7.63 -6.02
CA THR A 92 2.20 -6.24 -5.56
C THR A 92 3.33 -6.13 -4.54
N LEU A 93 3.35 -7.01 -3.53
CA LEU A 93 4.34 -7.02 -2.45
C LEU A 93 5.76 -7.29 -2.99
N GLU A 94 5.92 -8.22 -3.95
CA GLU A 94 7.21 -8.51 -4.57
C GLU A 94 7.75 -7.34 -5.42
N GLU A 95 6.85 -6.62 -6.10
CA GLU A 95 7.21 -5.41 -6.85
C GLU A 95 7.67 -4.27 -5.93
N ILE A 96 6.90 -4.00 -4.86
CA ILE A 96 7.24 -2.90 -3.95
C ILE A 96 8.45 -3.25 -3.08
N GLU A 97 8.67 -4.52 -2.71
CA GLU A 97 9.87 -4.94 -1.98
C GLU A 97 11.13 -4.68 -2.80
N ARG A 98 11.10 -5.05 -4.10
CA ARG A 98 12.21 -4.79 -5.02
C ARG A 98 12.49 -3.29 -5.16
N THR A 99 11.42 -2.48 -5.20
CA THR A 99 11.53 -1.02 -5.33
C THR A 99 12.06 -0.40 -4.04
N ALA A 100 11.49 -0.74 -2.89
CA ALA A 100 11.88 -0.27 -1.57
C ALA A 100 13.34 -0.64 -1.27
N ARG A 101 13.75 -1.88 -1.53
CA ARG A 101 15.15 -2.31 -1.34
C ARG A 101 16.14 -1.50 -2.20
N ARG A 102 15.74 -1.10 -3.41
CA ARG A 102 16.60 -0.32 -4.32
C ARG A 102 16.68 1.15 -3.91
N VAL A 103 15.58 1.74 -3.45
CA VAL A 103 15.46 3.18 -3.18
C VAL A 103 15.81 3.51 -1.73
N LEU A 104 15.28 2.75 -0.78
CA LEU A 104 15.41 2.98 0.67
C LEU A 104 16.49 2.10 1.31
N GLY A 105 16.82 0.97 0.69
CA GLY A 105 17.81 0.01 1.17
C GLY A 105 17.20 -1.18 1.93
N GLY A 106 17.90 -2.31 1.93
CA GLY A 106 17.36 -3.58 2.43
C GLY A 106 17.04 -3.65 3.93
N ALA A 107 17.61 -2.76 4.73
CA ALA A 107 17.42 -2.66 6.19
C ALA A 107 16.49 -1.51 6.60
N HIS A 108 15.92 -0.77 5.64
CA HIS A 108 14.97 0.30 5.92
C HIS A 108 13.71 -0.27 6.58
N PRO A 109 13.12 0.41 7.59
CA PRO A 109 11.89 -0.04 8.26
C PRO A 109 10.78 -0.45 7.27
N THR A 110 10.41 0.42 6.33
CA THR A 110 9.41 0.14 5.28
C THR A 110 9.75 -1.10 4.45
N THR A 111 11.03 -1.31 4.12
CA THR A 111 11.45 -2.49 3.36
C THR A 111 11.29 -3.77 4.18
N THR A 112 11.55 -3.70 5.48
CA THR A 112 11.35 -4.82 6.40
C THR A 112 9.87 -5.14 6.58
N GLU A 113 9.03 -4.12 6.78
CA GLU A 113 7.58 -4.28 6.87
C GLU A 113 6.99 -4.94 5.61
N ILE A 114 7.37 -4.48 4.43
CA ILE A 114 6.93 -5.08 3.16
C ILE A 114 7.33 -6.57 3.08
N LYS A 115 8.51 -6.95 3.58
CA LYS A 115 8.93 -8.37 3.61
C LYS A 115 8.07 -9.19 4.56
N GLU A 116 7.69 -8.63 5.70
CA GLU A 116 6.78 -9.28 6.66
C GLU A 116 5.39 -9.45 6.03
N ALA A 117 4.86 -8.41 5.39
CA ALA A 117 3.60 -8.48 4.65
C ALA A 117 3.67 -9.55 3.53
N LEU A 118 4.79 -9.64 2.82
CA LEU A 118 5.01 -10.67 1.79
C LEU A 118 4.99 -12.09 2.39
N GLN A 119 5.58 -12.29 3.57
CA GLN A 119 5.49 -13.57 4.28
C GLN A 119 4.05 -13.87 4.70
N GLY A 120 3.33 -12.87 5.23
CA GLY A 120 1.91 -12.99 5.59
C GLY A 120 1.03 -13.39 4.41
N ALA A 121 1.21 -12.73 3.26
CA ALA A 121 0.49 -13.06 2.03
C ALA A 121 0.79 -14.48 1.53
N ARG A 122 2.05 -14.95 1.64
CA ARG A 122 2.42 -16.32 1.26
C ARG A 122 1.76 -17.35 2.17
N ALA A 123 1.74 -17.09 3.48
CA ALA A 123 1.08 -17.96 4.45
C ALA A 123 -0.44 -18.02 4.20
N ALA A 124 -1.07 -16.87 3.94
CA ALA A 124 -2.48 -16.78 3.61
C ALA A 124 -2.83 -17.56 2.32
N LEU A 125 -2.00 -17.45 1.28
CA LEU A 125 -2.19 -18.22 0.04
C LEU A 125 -2.07 -19.72 0.30
N HIS A 126 -1.02 -20.14 1.00
CA HIS A 126 -0.82 -21.55 1.31
C HIS A 126 -1.98 -22.14 2.12
N ALA A 127 -2.48 -21.41 3.12
CA ALA A 127 -3.60 -21.83 3.95
C ALA A 127 -4.90 -22.00 3.13
N ARG A 128 -5.14 -21.13 2.13
CA ARG A 128 -6.31 -21.23 1.24
C ARG A 128 -6.15 -22.28 0.14
N GLU A 129 -4.93 -22.55 -0.32
CA GLU A 129 -4.64 -23.61 -1.30
C GLU A 129 -4.66 -25.02 -0.67
N THR A 130 -4.46 -25.12 0.65
CA THR A 130 -4.52 -26.38 1.39
C THR A 130 -5.72 -26.42 2.36
N PRO A 131 -6.97 -26.38 1.88
CA PRO A 131 -8.13 -26.51 2.75
C PRO A 131 -8.14 -27.92 3.35
N GLN A 132 -7.74 -28.05 4.61
CA GLN A 132 -7.87 -29.21 5.51
C GLN A 132 -7.98 -30.58 4.80
N SER A 133 -6.92 -31.01 4.10
CA SER A 133 -6.82 -32.40 3.60
C SER A 133 -6.42 -33.41 4.69
N SER A 134 -6.42 -33.01 5.96
CA SER A 134 -5.86 -33.76 7.10
C SER A 134 -6.89 -34.24 8.13
N LEU A 135 -8.20 -34.19 7.84
CA LEU A 135 -9.26 -34.65 8.77
C LEU A 135 -10.08 -35.87 8.30
N GLN A 136 -9.58 -36.66 7.36
CA GLN A 136 -10.12 -38.00 7.09
C GLN A 136 -8.99 -39.02 6.88
N ARG A 137 -8.54 -39.65 7.97
CA ARG A 137 -7.99 -41.01 7.99
C ARG A 137 -8.61 -41.77 9.14
#